data_AF-A0A0S2SCJ5-F1
#
_entry.id   AF-A0A0S2SCJ5-F1
#
_cell.length_a   1.000
_cell.length_b   1.000
_cell.length_c   1.000
_cell.angle_alpha   90.00
_cell.angle_beta   90.00
_cell.angle_gamma   90.00
#
_symmetry.space_group_name_H-M   'P 1'
#
loop_
_entity.id
_entity.type
_entity.pdbx_description
1 polymer ?
#
loop_
_entity_poly.entity_id
_entity_poly.type
_entity_poly.pdbx_seq_one_letter_code
_entity_poly.pdbx_strand_id
1 'polypeptide(L)'
;MKTCGYCGSAVERKSNMYYCAFCDMELFREDVQEDGQRKPVSITAGATLAGAERSTSELMELDSYYLTELLTLVRSQRKQVYNSLRIVNKGAALSPGFGQAQQQGGANYEYWTRKVWVIENILRERAGYYPGKITENYLNRFREQVYKSNEVLMLIRSDSIQK
;
A
#
# COMPACT_ATOMS: atom_id res chain seq x y z
N MET A 1 21.21 19.59 -12.46
CA MET A 1 21.42 18.62 -13.58
C MET A 1 20.21 17.70 -13.69
N LYS A 2 19.70 17.40 -14.89
CA LYS A 2 18.62 16.41 -15.06
C LYS A 2 19.16 14.99 -14.90
N THR A 3 18.54 14.21 -14.04
CA THR A 3 19.01 12.87 -13.66
C THR A 3 17.90 11.83 -13.71
N CYS A 4 18.28 10.57 -13.90
CA CYS A 4 17.37 9.44 -13.85
C CYS A 4 16.85 9.24 -12.42
N GLY A 5 15.53 9.16 -12.22
CA GLY A 5 14.92 8.96 -10.90
C GLY A 5 15.21 7.60 -10.24
N TYR A 6 15.80 6.67 -10.98
CA TYR A 6 16.18 5.34 -10.50
C TYR A 6 17.65 5.25 -10.08
N CYS A 7 18.58 5.66 -10.95
CA CYS A 7 20.02 5.51 -10.70
C CYS A 7 20.76 6.81 -10.41
N GLY A 8 20.13 7.97 -10.57
CA GLY A 8 20.76 9.28 -10.37
C GLY A 8 21.74 9.72 -11.47
N SER A 9 21.96 8.93 -12.52
CA SER A 9 22.85 9.31 -13.64
C SER A 9 22.23 10.43 -14.48
N ALA A 10 23.07 11.23 -15.15
CA ALA A 10 22.62 12.20 -16.13
C ALA A 10 21.80 11.52 -17.24
N VAL A 11 20.80 12.23 -17.76
CA VAL A 11 19.92 11.73 -18.82
C VAL A 11 20.02 12.60 -20.08
N GLU A 12 19.89 11.96 -21.23
CA GLU A 12 19.89 12.62 -22.53
C GLU A 12 18.45 12.89 -22.98
N ARG A 13 18.17 14.09 -23.48
CA ARG A 13 16.85 14.40 -24.02
C ARG A 13 16.71 13.84 -25.45
N LYS A 14 15.69 13.01 -25.67
CA LYS A 14 15.32 12.48 -27.00
C LYS A 14 13.88 12.90 -27.33
N SER A 15 13.73 13.94 -28.16
CA SER A 15 12.43 14.52 -28.53
C SER A 15 11.56 14.85 -27.29
N ASN A 16 10.54 14.02 -27.04
CA ASN A 16 9.55 14.19 -25.97
C ASN A 16 9.87 13.35 -24.72
N MET A 17 10.96 12.60 -24.72
CA MET A 17 11.37 11.72 -23.62
C MET A 17 12.84 11.95 -23.26
N TYR A 18 13.30 11.21 -22.27
CA TYR A 18 14.69 11.15 -21.87
C TYR A 18 15.20 9.72 -21.99
N TYR A 19 16.49 9.54 -22.18
CA TYR A 19 17.14 8.23 -22.18
C TYR A 19 18.24 8.20 -21.14
N CYS A 20 18.25 7.15 -20.32
CA CYS A 20 19.29 6.91 -19.34
C CYS A 20 20.18 5.76 -19.83
N ALA A 21 21.45 6.07 -20.14
CA ALA A 21 22.40 5.07 -20.63
C ALA A 21 22.78 4.03 -19.56
N PHE A 22 22.78 4.40 -18.27
CA PHE A 22 23.10 3.46 -17.19
C PHE A 22 21.98 2.43 -16.97
N CYS A 23 20.73 2.88 -16.95
CA CYS A 23 19.57 1.99 -16.80
C CYS A 23 19.15 1.32 -18.12
N ASP A 24 19.72 1.75 -19.24
CA ASP A 24 19.31 1.37 -20.60
C ASP A 24 17.79 1.46 -20.81
N MET A 25 17.22 2.62 -20.49
CA MET A 25 15.77 2.81 -20.55
C MET A 25 15.38 4.22 -20.99
N GLU A 26 14.21 4.29 -21.62
CA GLU A 26 13.50 5.54 -21.88
C GLU A 26 12.71 5.97 -20.63
N LEU A 27 12.71 7.26 -20.36
CA LEU A 27 12.09 7.88 -19.20
C LEU A 27 11.10 8.94 -19.66
N PHE A 28 9.90 8.89 -19.10
CA PHE A 28 8.96 10.00 -19.20
C PHE A 28 9.42 11.16 -18.32
N ARG A 29 8.83 12.34 -18.55
CA ARG A 29 9.22 13.57 -17.85
C ARG A 29 9.07 13.43 -16.32
N GLU A 30 8.10 12.65 -15.88
CA GLU A 30 7.74 12.41 -14.48
C GLU A 30 8.76 11.49 -13.76
N ASP A 31 9.56 10.73 -14.52
CA ASP A 31 10.61 9.86 -13.99
C ASP A 31 11.99 10.53 -13.97
N VAL A 32 12.10 11.73 -14.55
CA VAL A 32 13.32 12.55 -14.53
C VAL A 32 13.31 13.47 -13.33
N GLN A 33 14.40 13.41 -12.56
CA GLN A 33 14.61 14.17 -11.35
C GLN A 33 15.75 15.18 -11.52
N GLU A 34 16.09 15.88 -10.44
CA GLU A 34 17.18 16.85 -10.42
C GLU A 34 18.26 16.43 -9.42
N ASP A 35 19.52 16.56 -9.84
CA ASP A 35 20.69 16.45 -8.97
C ASP A 35 20.72 15.20 -8.08
N GLY A 36 20.36 14.05 -8.69
CA GLY A 36 20.41 12.75 -8.03
C GLY A 36 19.24 12.47 -7.09
N GLN A 37 18.21 13.32 -7.07
CA GLN A 37 16.97 13.06 -6.33
C GLN A 37 16.28 11.78 -6.81
N ARG A 38 15.64 11.08 -5.88
CA ARG A 38 14.76 9.95 -6.18
C ARG A 38 13.39 10.45 -6.59
N LYS A 39 12.67 9.64 -7.38
CA LYS A 39 11.24 9.89 -7.60
C LYS A 39 10.51 9.84 -6.25
N PRO A 40 9.82 10.91 -5.83
CA PRO A 40 9.21 10.96 -4.51
C PRO A 40 8.01 10.02 -4.43
N VAL A 41 7.87 9.32 -3.30
CA VAL A 41 6.67 8.56 -2.96
C VAL A 41 5.80 9.40 -2.02
N SER A 42 4.57 9.67 -2.43
CA SER A 42 3.57 10.35 -1.60
C SER A 42 2.83 9.37 -0.70
N ILE A 43 2.36 9.87 0.45
CA ILE A 43 1.51 9.12 1.37
C ILE A 43 0.14 9.79 1.44
N THR A 44 -0.91 8.98 1.30
CA THR A 44 -2.29 9.37 1.63
C THR A 44 -2.65 8.78 2.99
N ALA A 45 -2.87 9.65 3.98
CA ALA A 45 -3.30 9.24 5.32
C ALA A 45 -4.82 9.41 5.49
N GLY A 46 -5.38 8.75 6.49
CA GLY A 46 -6.78 8.90 6.87
C GLY A 46 -7.71 7.94 6.13
N ALA A 47 -7.28 6.69 5.95
CA ALA A 47 -8.17 5.65 5.46
C ALA A 47 -9.43 5.54 6.33
N THR A 48 -10.57 5.24 5.69
CA THR A 48 -11.85 4.98 6.36
C THR A 48 -12.40 3.63 5.91
N LEU A 49 -13.34 3.04 6.68
CA LEU A 49 -13.95 1.76 6.29
C LEU A 49 -14.64 1.82 4.93
N ALA A 50 -15.24 2.97 4.57
CA ALA A 50 -15.84 3.19 3.26
C ALA A 50 -14.80 3.04 2.12
N GLY A 51 -13.52 3.31 2.39
CA GLY A 51 -12.44 3.06 1.44
C GLY A 51 -12.34 1.59 1.01
N ALA A 52 -12.78 0.65 1.84
CA ALA A 52 -12.78 -0.77 1.50
C ALA A 52 -13.86 -1.13 0.47
N GLU A 53 -14.89 -0.29 0.26
CA GLU A 53 -15.98 -0.57 -0.69
C GLU A 53 -15.53 -0.41 -2.14
N ARG A 54 -14.44 0.31 -2.38
CA ARG A 54 -13.78 0.45 -3.68
C ARG A 54 -13.54 -0.89 -4.37
N SER A 55 -13.57 -0.86 -5.69
CA SER A 55 -13.19 -2.00 -6.54
C SER A 55 -11.73 -2.37 -6.35
N THR A 56 -11.36 -3.61 -6.69
CA THR A 56 -9.97 -4.05 -6.59
C THR A 56 -9.03 -3.21 -7.44
N SER A 57 -9.43 -2.80 -8.64
CA SER A 57 -8.63 -1.92 -9.51
C SER A 57 -8.37 -0.56 -8.87
N GLU A 58 -9.39 0.06 -8.27
CA GLU A 58 -9.20 1.33 -7.55
C GLU A 58 -8.29 1.16 -6.33
N LEU A 59 -8.39 0.04 -5.59
CA LEU A 59 -7.49 -0.26 -4.48
C LEU A 59 -6.04 -0.45 -4.94
N MET A 60 -5.81 -1.01 -6.13
CA MET A 60 -4.48 -1.18 -6.72
C MET A 60 -3.80 0.13 -7.10
N GLU A 61 -4.55 1.23 -7.23
CA GLU A 61 -4.01 2.56 -7.51
C GLU A 61 -3.62 3.34 -6.24
N LEU A 62 -4.17 2.96 -5.08
CA LEU A 62 -3.89 3.63 -3.80
C LEU A 62 -2.50 3.29 -3.28
N ASP A 63 -1.84 4.21 -2.59
CA ASP A 63 -0.49 3.96 -2.05
C ASP A 63 -0.47 2.90 -0.93
N SER A 64 0.68 2.27 -0.73
CA SER A 64 0.82 1.15 0.22
C SER A 64 0.60 1.58 1.67
N TYR A 65 0.80 2.86 2.00
CA TYR A 65 0.54 3.36 3.34
C TYR A 65 -0.96 3.42 3.60
N TYR A 66 -1.74 3.99 2.68
CA TYR A 66 -3.19 4.01 2.76
C TYR A 66 -3.78 2.61 2.89
N LEU A 67 -3.31 1.66 2.07
CA LEU A 67 -3.76 0.27 2.13
C LEU A 67 -3.42 -0.40 3.48
N THR A 68 -2.29 -0.05 4.09
CA THR A 68 -1.90 -0.54 5.41
C THR A 68 -2.81 0.01 6.51
N GLU A 69 -3.15 1.30 6.48
CA GLU A 69 -4.15 1.88 7.38
C GLU A 69 -5.51 1.20 7.19
N LEU A 70 -5.98 1.08 5.95
CA LEU A 70 -7.24 0.45 5.61
C LEU A 70 -7.31 -1.01 6.10
N LEU A 71 -6.23 -1.78 5.94
CA LEU A 71 -6.16 -3.16 6.42
C LEU A 71 -6.41 -3.28 7.94
N THR A 72 -5.97 -2.29 8.71
CA THR A 72 -6.24 -2.23 10.17
C THR A 72 -7.73 -2.13 10.43
N LEU A 73 -8.42 -1.25 9.72
CA LEU A 73 -9.85 -1.02 9.86
C LEU A 73 -10.66 -2.25 9.44
N VAL A 74 -10.36 -2.80 8.26
CA VAL A 74 -11.09 -3.95 7.69
C VAL A 74 -10.90 -5.20 8.56
N ARG A 75 -9.72 -5.43 9.12
CA ARG A 75 -9.49 -6.53 10.08
C ARG A 75 -10.29 -6.36 11.37
N SER A 76 -10.39 -5.13 11.88
CA SER A 76 -11.23 -4.80 13.04
C SER A 76 -12.70 -5.08 12.75
N GLN A 77 -13.19 -4.61 11.60
CA GLN A 77 -14.57 -4.81 11.17
C GLN A 77 -14.90 -6.29 10.97
N ARG A 78 -14.01 -7.06 10.32
CA ARG A 78 -14.16 -8.52 10.18
C ARG A 78 -14.28 -9.20 11.55
N LYS A 79 -13.45 -8.82 12.53
CA LYS A 79 -13.49 -9.36 13.89
C LYS A 79 -14.81 -9.01 14.58
N GLN A 80 -15.31 -7.79 14.43
CA GLN A 80 -16.60 -7.38 14.96
C GLN A 80 -17.74 -8.20 14.38
N VAL A 81 -17.81 -8.32 13.05
CA VAL A 81 -18.87 -9.07 12.35
C VAL A 81 -18.82 -10.56 12.73
N TYR A 82 -17.63 -11.15 12.85
CA TYR A 82 -17.46 -12.52 13.34
C TYR A 82 -18.03 -12.70 14.77
N ASN A 83 -17.74 -11.76 15.68
CA ASN A 83 -18.26 -11.82 17.04
C ASN A 83 -19.79 -11.71 17.07
N SER A 84 -20.37 -10.82 16.27
CA SER A 84 -21.82 -10.70 16.11
C SER A 84 -22.44 -11.98 15.57
N LEU A 85 -21.88 -12.55 14.50
CA LEU A 85 -22.33 -13.82 13.92
C LEU A 85 -22.27 -14.96 14.95
N ARG A 86 -21.22 -15.02 15.78
CA ARG A 86 -21.10 -16.02 16.85
C ARG A 86 -22.23 -15.89 17.88
N ILE A 87 -22.63 -14.67 18.23
CA ILE A 87 -23.75 -14.43 19.17
C ILE A 87 -25.07 -14.89 18.54
N VAL A 88 -25.32 -14.51 17.28
CA VAL A 88 -26.53 -14.90 16.53
C VAL A 88 -26.63 -16.43 16.43
N ASN A 89 -25.52 -17.12 16.11
CA ASN A 89 -25.49 -18.58 16.03
C ASN A 89 -25.81 -19.26 17.37
N LYS A 90 -25.36 -18.69 18.49
CA LYS A 90 -25.74 -19.19 19.82
C LYS A 90 -27.22 -18.99 20.10
N GLY A 91 -27.78 -17.84 19.74
CA GLY A 91 -29.22 -17.58 19.87
C GLY A 91 -30.07 -18.54 19.04
N ALA A 92 -29.65 -18.78 17.80
CA ALA A 92 -30.31 -19.72 16.88
C ALA A 92 -30.34 -21.16 17.40
N ALA A 93 -29.31 -21.57 18.14
CA ALA A 93 -29.26 -22.90 18.76
C ALA A 93 -30.22 -23.04 19.96
N LEU A 94 -30.65 -21.91 20.56
CA LEU A 94 -31.50 -21.88 21.75
C LEU A 94 -32.98 -21.61 21.42
N SER A 95 -33.27 -20.93 20.31
CA SER A 95 -34.65 -20.61 19.91
C SER A 95 -34.77 -20.50 18.39
N PRO A 96 -35.87 -21.00 17.79
CA PRO A 96 -36.18 -20.71 16.40
C PRO A 96 -36.42 -19.20 16.18
N GLY A 97 -36.11 -18.71 14.97
CA GLY A 97 -36.35 -17.30 14.58
C GLY A 97 -35.11 -16.51 14.13
N PHE A 98 -33.92 -17.10 14.22
CA PHE A 98 -32.66 -16.42 13.86
C PHE A 98 -32.17 -16.69 12.43
N GLY A 99 -32.89 -17.46 11.62
CA GLY A 99 -32.42 -17.92 10.30
C GLY A 99 -31.99 -16.78 9.36
N GLN A 100 -32.77 -15.71 9.27
CA GLN A 100 -32.43 -14.54 8.44
C GLN A 100 -31.20 -13.81 8.98
N ALA A 101 -31.09 -13.64 10.30
CA ALA A 101 -29.94 -13.00 10.94
C ALA A 101 -28.65 -13.82 10.75
N GLN A 102 -28.73 -15.16 10.76
CA GLN A 102 -27.59 -16.02 10.47
C GLN A 102 -27.11 -15.88 9.02
N GLN A 103 -28.03 -15.90 8.06
CA GLN A 103 -27.69 -15.73 6.64
C GLN A 103 -27.04 -14.38 6.39
N GLN A 104 -27.64 -13.29 6.89
CA GLN A 104 -27.09 -11.94 6.72
C GLN A 104 -25.75 -11.77 7.45
N GLY A 105 -25.61 -12.32 8.65
CA GLY A 105 -24.35 -12.32 9.38
C GLY A 105 -23.24 -13.09 8.66
N GLY A 106 -23.58 -14.24 8.05
CA GLY A 106 -22.66 -15.04 7.24
C GLY A 106 -22.18 -14.29 6.00
N ALA A 107 -23.11 -13.71 5.22
CA ALA A 107 -22.77 -12.93 4.03
C ALA A 107 -21.90 -11.71 4.36
N ASN A 108 -22.20 -11.01 5.46
CA ASN A 108 -21.40 -9.87 5.90
C ASN A 108 -19.99 -10.31 6.34
N TYR A 109 -19.87 -11.42 7.08
CA TYR A 109 -18.56 -11.96 7.47
C TYR A 109 -17.73 -12.36 6.25
N GLU A 110 -18.34 -13.02 5.28
CA GLU A 110 -17.69 -13.39 4.02
C GLU A 110 -17.20 -12.15 3.28
N TYR A 111 -18.04 -11.13 3.13
CA TYR A 111 -17.69 -9.86 2.48
C TYR A 111 -16.42 -9.24 3.08
N TRP A 112 -16.39 -9.04 4.40
CA TRP A 112 -15.22 -8.45 5.07
C TRP A 112 -13.99 -9.36 5.02
N THR A 113 -14.17 -10.68 5.01
CA THR A 113 -13.07 -11.64 4.83
C THR A 113 -12.44 -11.50 3.44
N ARG A 114 -13.25 -11.40 2.39
CA ARG A 114 -12.78 -11.15 1.02
C ARG A 114 -12.08 -9.81 0.90
N LYS A 115 -12.60 -8.73 1.51
CA LYS A 115 -11.95 -7.42 1.51
C LYS A 115 -10.59 -7.42 2.22
N VAL A 116 -10.46 -8.12 3.36
CA VAL A 116 -9.13 -8.32 4.00
C VAL A 116 -8.18 -9.01 3.02
N TRP A 117 -8.63 -10.09 2.37
CA TRP A 117 -7.80 -10.88 1.46
C TRP A 117 -7.32 -10.08 0.25
N VAL A 118 -8.19 -9.25 -0.34
CA VAL A 118 -7.82 -8.36 -1.46
C VAL A 118 -6.68 -7.42 -1.04
N ILE A 119 -6.83 -6.73 0.09
CA ILE A 119 -5.82 -5.75 0.55
C ILE A 119 -4.50 -6.46 0.91
N GLU A 120 -4.56 -7.61 1.57
CA GLU A 120 -3.37 -8.42 1.90
C GLU A 120 -2.60 -8.84 0.65
N ASN A 121 -3.29 -9.20 -0.43
CA ASN A 121 -2.64 -9.60 -1.68
C ASN A 121 -2.00 -8.41 -2.40
N ILE A 122 -2.67 -7.25 -2.48
CA ILE A 122 -2.08 -6.05 -3.06
C ILE A 122 -0.78 -5.65 -2.31
N LEU A 123 -0.81 -5.69 -0.98
CA LEU A 123 0.39 -5.42 -0.18
C LEU A 123 1.49 -6.47 -0.41
N ARG A 124 1.12 -7.75 -0.50
CA ARG A 124 2.06 -8.85 -0.79
C ARG A 124 2.71 -8.71 -2.15
N GLU A 125 1.97 -8.30 -3.18
CA GLU A 125 2.52 -8.06 -4.52
C GLU A 125 3.54 -6.92 -4.51
N ARG A 126 3.30 -5.86 -3.73
CA ARG A 126 4.18 -4.67 -3.68
C ARG A 126 5.41 -4.85 -2.82
N ALA A 127 5.32 -5.58 -1.72
CA ALA A 127 6.38 -5.67 -0.71
C ALA A 127 6.91 -7.09 -0.46
N GLY A 128 6.32 -8.11 -1.09
CA GLY A 128 6.60 -9.53 -0.84
C GLY A 128 5.94 -10.08 0.43
N TYR A 129 5.28 -9.24 1.23
CA TYR A 129 4.57 -9.63 2.46
C TYR A 129 3.45 -8.64 2.79
N TYR A 130 2.59 -9.01 3.73
CA TYR A 130 1.66 -8.09 4.40
C TYR A 130 1.93 -8.09 5.90
N PRO A 131 1.80 -6.95 6.61
CA PRO A 131 2.05 -6.89 8.04
C PRO A 131 0.99 -7.67 8.82
N GLY A 132 1.41 -8.63 9.66
CA GLY A 132 0.51 -9.40 10.52
C GLY A 132 -0.11 -8.57 11.65
N LYS A 133 0.68 -7.67 12.25
CA LYS A 133 0.25 -6.73 13.30
C LYS A 133 0.58 -5.31 12.86
N ILE A 134 -0.44 -4.45 12.85
CA ILE A 134 -0.31 -3.03 12.48
C ILE A 134 -0.66 -2.21 13.72
N THR A 135 0.34 -1.57 14.31
CA THR A 135 0.18 -0.66 15.45
C THR A 135 0.35 0.79 14.97
N GLU A 136 -0.05 1.76 15.78
CA GLU A 136 0.23 3.17 15.50
C GLU A 136 1.73 3.43 15.31
N ASN A 137 2.58 2.84 16.17
CA ASN A 137 4.04 2.92 16.01
C ASN A 137 4.53 2.30 14.68
N TYR A 138 3.90 1.23 14.20
CA TYR A 138 4.22 0.66 12.88
C TYR A 138 3.92 1.67 11.77
N LEU A 139 2.73 2.30 11.80
CA LEU A 139 2.32 3.30 10.82
C LEU A 139 3.23 4.54 10.88
N ASN A 140 3.57 5.03 12.07
CA ASN A 140 4.48 6.17 12.22
C ASN A 140 5.86 5.86 11.64
N ARG A 141 6.42 4.69 11.93
CA ARG A 141 7.70 4.24 11.35
C ARG A 141 7.64 4.09 9.84
N PHE A 142 6.54 3.57 9.30
CA PHE A 142 6.35 3.49 7.84
C PHE A 142 6.43 4.89 7.24
N ARG A 143 5.67 5.84 7.78
CA ARG A 143 5.62 7.22 7.30
C ARG A 143 7.00 7.89 7.36
N GLU A 144 7.68 7.77 8.50
CA GLU A 144 9.05 8.28 8.67
C GLU A 144 10.02 7.66 7.66
N GLN A 145 9.92 6.37 7.39
CA GLN A 145 10.79 5.69 6.44
C GLN A 145 10.58 6.21 5.01
N VAL A 146 9.33 6.47 4.61
CA VAL A 146 9.05 7.07 3.30
C VAL A 146 9.64 8.46 3.20
N TYR A 147 9.44 9.33 4.21
CA TYR A 147 10.01 10.67 4.20
C TYR A 147 11.53 10.66 4.15
N LYS A 148 12.18 9.88 5.01
CA LYS A 148 13.64 9.70 4.99
C LYS A 148 14.13 9.19 3.63
N SER A 149 13.42 8.23 3.03
CA SER A 149 13.82 7.66 1.74
C SER A 149 13.68 8.66 0.59
N ASN A 150 12.71 9.57 0.65
CA ASN A 150 12.54 10.64 -0.34
C ASN A 150 13.66 11.70 -0.25
N GLU A 151 14.26 11.91 0.93
CA GLU A 151 15.34 12.88 1.15
C GLU A 151 16.73 12.39 0.70
N VAL A 152 16.91 11.08 0.53
CA VAL A 152 18.21 10.50 0.15
C VAL A 152 18.53 10.76 -1.32
N LEU A 153 19.62 11.50 -1.55
CA LEU A 153 20.19 11.75 -2.87
C LEU A 153 21.17 10.65 -3.28
N MET A 154 21.26 10.40 -4.59
CA MET A 154 22.33 9.60 -5.15
C MET A 154 23.62 10.45 -5.25
N LEU A 155 24.61 10.11 -4.43
CA LEU A 155 25.93 10.77 -4.43
C LEU A 155 27.00 9.75 -4.82
N ILE A 156 27.68 9.97 -5.96
CA ILE A 156 28.86 9.20 -6.34
C ILE A 156 30.09 10.00 -5.91
N ARG A 157 30.79 9.54 -4.85
CA ARG A 157 32.05 10.14 -4.42
C ARG A 157 33.18 9.62 -5.31
N SER A 158 33.79 10.51 -6.09
CA SER A 158 34.91 10.23 -6.99
C SER A 158 36.18 9.69 -6.31
N ASP A 159 36.32 9.91 -4.99
CA ASP A 159 37.59 9.69 -4.28
C ASP A 159 37.85 8.24 -3.86
N SER A 160 36.98 7.30 -4.27
CA SER A 160 37.15 5.87 -3.99
C SER A 160 37.74 5.07 -5.15
N ILE A 161 38.13 5.75 -6.24
CA ILE A 161 38.83 5.18 -7.40
C ILE A 161 40.23 5.80 -7.50
N GLN A 162 41.06 5.62 -6.46
CA GLN A 162 42.51 5.66 -6.61
C GLN A 162 43.06 4.35 -6.03
N LYS A 163 43.45 3.45 -6.93
CA LYS A 163 44.34 2.33 -6.67
C LYS A 163 45.58 2.51 -7.54
#